data_AF-A0A392P287-F1
#
_entry.id   AF-A0A392P287-F1
#
_cell.length_a   1.000
_cell.length_b   1.000
_cell.length_c   1.000
_cell.angle_alpha   90.00
_cell.angle_beta   90.00
_cell.angle_gamma   90.00
#
_symmetry.space_group_name_H-M   'P 1'
#
loop_
_entity.id
_entity.type
_entity.pdbx_description
1 polymer ?
#
loop_
_entity_poly.entity_id
_entity_poly.type
_entity_poly.pdbx_seq_one_letter_code
_entity_poly.pdbx_strand_id
1 'polypeptide(L)'
;MYNLHNVVEANLDVFPHSLGSVTPLHNLLGALSGTKHLVLSPSTTKWLLGEPHDLLFQEFRYLVHLELNLPRFNYNSLISLLQKCPMLQVLIIHHVEDVEQPPVLRWAPQRSVPSCLVSHIKFIQFQGFQGLQDELFI
;
A
#
# COMPACT_ATOMS: atom_id res chain seq x y z
N MET A 1 -14.94 17.02 6.76
CA MET A 1 -14.24 16.02 7.61
C MET A 1 -15.04 14.74 7.55
N TYR A 2 -14.50 13.68 6.97
CA TYR A 2 -15.18 12.37 6.92
C TYR A 2 -14.96 11.67 8.25
N ASN A 3 -16.04 11.40 8.97
CA ASN A 3 -15.99 10.91 10.35
C ASN A 3 -16.08 9.37 10.36
N LEU A 4 -14.99 8.69 9.96
CA LEU A 4 -14.93 7.22 9.81
C LEU A 4 -14.22 6.53 10.99
N HIS A 5 -14.18 7.16 12.16
CA HIS A 5 -13.43 6.71 13.34
C HIS A 5 -13.88 5.36 13.93
N ASN A 6 -15.12 4.92 13.64
CA ASN A 6 -15.65 3.63 14.10
C ASN A 6 -15.50 2.51 13.08
N VAL A 7 -14.95 2.78 11.89
CA VAL A 7 -14.79 1.78 10.85
C VAL A 7 -13.70 0.80 11.27
N VAL A 8 -14.05 -0.48 11.37
CA VAL A 8 -13.11 -1.56 11.72
C VAL A 8 -12.39 -2.08 10.47
N GLU A 9 -13.12 -2.19 9.38
CA GLU A 9 -12.66 -2.74 8.10
C GLU A 9 -13.07 -1.83 6.96
N ALA A 10 -12.15 -1.57 6.04
CA ALA A 10 -12.40 -0.80 4.84
C ALA A 10 -11.85 -1.53 3.62
N ASN A 11 -12.68 -1.64 2.58
CA ASN A 11 -12.27 -2.11 1.26
C ASN A 11 -12.41 -0.95 0.28
N LEU A 12 -11.30 -0.59 -0.39
CA LEU A 12 -11.23 0.54 -1.28
C LEU A 12 -11.02 0.08 -2.72
N ASP A 13 -12.05 0.30 -3.54
CA ASP A 13 -11.98 0.24 -4.99
C ASP A 13 -12.31 1.61 -5.59
N VAL A 14 -11.29 2.45 -5.74
CA VAL A 14 -11.43 3.83 -6.16
C VAL A 14 -10.55 4.15 -7.36
N PHE A 15 -11.07 5.03 -8.22
CA PHE A 15 -10.46 5.40 -9.48
C PHE A 15 -10.16 6.90 -9.50
N PRO A 16 -9.02 7.33 -10.05
CA PRO A 16 -8.74 8.74 -10.23
C PRO A 16 -9.74 9.36 -11.21
N HIS A 17 -10.33 10.49 -10.85
CA HIS A 17 -11.10 11.29 -11.80
C HIS A 17 -10.19 12.05 -12.79
N SER A 18 -8.96 12.36 -12.40
CA SER A 18 -7.94 12.97 -13.25
C SER A 18 -6.53 12.49 -12.85
N LEU A 19 -5.63 12.39 -13.84
CA LEU A 19 -4.29 11.77 -13.72
C LEU A 19 -3.25 12.59 -12.93
N GLY A 20 -3.65 13.57 -12.11
CA GLY A 20 -2.71 14.55 -11.54
C GLY A 20 -2.65 14.66 -10.02
N SER A 21 -3.63 14.14 -9.27
CA SER A 21 -3.67 14.33 -7.81
C SER A 21 -4.07 13.07 -7.07
N VAL A 22 -3.20 12.62 -6.16
CA VAL A 22 -3.49 11.57 -5.17
C VAL A 22 -4.10 12.14 -3.88
N THR A 23 -4.23 13.47 -3.76
CA THR A 23 -4.72 14.14 -2.54
C THR A 23 -6.09 13.62 -2.07
N PRO A 24 -7.09 13.37 -2.94
CA PRO A 24 -8.37 12.82 -2.50
C PRO A 24 -8.22 11.43 -1.87
N LEU A 25 -7.35 10.60 -2.43
CA LEU A 25 -7.06 9.26 -1.91
C LEU A 25 -6.34 9.35 -0.56
N HIS A 26 -5.36 10.25 -0.40
CA HIS A 26 -4.71 10.50 0.89
C HIS A 26 -5.69 10.96 1.96
N ASN A 27 -6.62 11.86 1.62
CA ASN A 27 -7.63 12.33 2.56
C ASN A 27 -8.58 11.21 3.00
N LEU A 28 -8.96 10.32 2.07
CA LEU A 28 -9.77 9.15 2.37
C LEU A 28 -9.02 8.18 3.29
N LEU A 29 -7.75 7.88 2.99
CA LEU A 29 -6.88 7.04 3.81
C LEU A 29 -6.67 7.65 5.21
N GLY A 30 -6.50 8.97 5.31
CA GLY A 30 -6.40 9.67 6.59
C GLY A 30 -7.67 9.55 7.43
N ALA A 31 -8.84 9.66 6.80
CA ALA A 31 -10.12 9.43 7.47
C ALA A 31 -10.29 7.98 7.96
N LEU A 32 -9.64 7.03 7.29
CA LEU A 32 -9.63 5.60 7.62
C LEU A 32 -8.44 5.18 8.50
N SER A 33 -7.63 6.12 9.02
CA SER A 33 -6.45 5.78 9.85
C SER A 33 -6.79 5.01 11.14
N GLY A 34 -8.06 5.02 11.56
CA GLY A 34 -8.58 4.24 12.70
C GLY A 34 -8.93 2.78 12.40
N THR A 35 -8.88 2.35 11.13
CA THR A 35 -9.26 0.98 10.77
C THR A 35 -8.24 -0.05 11.22
N LYS A 36 -8.71 -1.28 11.44
CA LYS A 36 -7.88 -2.44 11.77
C LYS A 36 -7.56 -3.29 10.54
N HIS A 37 -8.47 -3.30 9.57
CA HIS A 37 -8.37 -4.07 8.34
C HIS A 37 -8.54 -3.13 7.14
N LEU A 38 -7.57 -3.15 6.24
CA LEU A 38 -7.60 -2.36 5.01
C LEU A 38 -7.28 -3.25 3.81
N VAL A 39 -8.19 -3.26 2.85
CA VAL A 39 -8.03 -3.94 1.57
C VAL A 39 -8.02 -2.91 0.45
N LEU A 40 -6.98 -2.90 -0.36
CA LEU A 40 -6.85 -2.00 -1.51
C LEU A 40 -6.95 -2.80 -2.82
N SER A 41 -7.88 -2.40 -3.68
CA SER A 41 -8.03 -2.99 -5.02
C SER A 41 -6.83 -2.68 -5.93
N PRO A 42 -6.69 -3.38 -7.07
CA PRO A 42 -5.64 -3.08 -8.06
C PRO A 42 -5.65 -1.61 -8.50
N SER A 43 -6.83 -1.05 -8.74
CA SER A 43 -7.01 0.33 -9.20
C SER A 43 -6.60 1.34 -8.13
N THR A 44 -7.02 1.10 -6.88
CA THR A 44 -6.63 1.95 -5.74
C THR A 44 -5.13 1.90 -5.50
N THR A 45 -4.53 0.71 -5.55
CA THR A 45 -3.11 0.51 -5.29
C THR A 45 -2.25 1.09 -6.42
N LYS A 46 -2.67 0.96 -7.68
CA LYS A 46 -2.04 1.61 -8.84
C LYS A 46 -2.05 3.12 -8.68
N TRP A 47 -3.19 3.69 -8.28
CA TRP A 47 -3.29 5.13 -8.06
C TRP A 47 -2.43 5.61 -6.89
N LEU A 48 -2.35 4.82 -5.81
CA LEU A 48 -1.57 5.16 -4.62
C LEU A 48 -0.05 5.05 -4.83
N LEU A 49 0.41 4.00 -5.52
CA LEU A 49 1.82 3.63 -5.63
C LEU A 49 2.42 3.90 -7.01
N GLY A 50 1.62 4.33 -7.99
CA GLY A 50 2.01 4.41 -9.41
C GLY A 50 3.01 5.50 -9.76
N GLU A 51 3.08 6.60 -9.00
CA GLU A 51 3.97 7.73 -9.28
C GLU A 51 4.72 8.17 -8.00
N PRO A 52 5.95 8.71 -8.13
CA PRO A 52 6.70 9.25 -7.00
C PRO A 52 6.06 10.54 -6.52
N HIS A 53 5.04 10.41 -5.70
CA HIS A 53 4.54 11.51 -4.90
C HIS A 53 5.33 11.55 -3.58
N ASP A 54 5.52 12.74 -3.02
CA ASP A 54 5.89 12.88 -1.62
C ASP A 54 4.70 12.40 -0.78
N LEU A 55 4.58 11.07 -0.65
CA LEU A 55 3.48 10.42 0.02
C LEU A 55 3.60 10.69 1.52
N LEU A 56 3.01 11.80 1.98
CA LEU A 56 2.83 12.11 3.40
C LEU A 56 1.69 11.25 3.95
N PHE A 57 1.93 9.94 4.00
CA PHE A 57 1.02 9.00 4.63
C PHE A 57 0.80 9.37 6.10
N GLN A 58 -0.48 9.45 6.49
CA GLN A 58 -0.88 9.47 7.88
C GLN A 58 -0.57 8.11 8.51
N GLU A 59 -0.24 8.11 9.80
CA GLU A 59 0.08 6.89 10.53
C GLU A 59 -1.17 6.05 10.82
N PHE A 60 -1.12 4.77 10.43
CA PHE A 60 -2.14 3.76 10.67
C PHE A 60 -1.83 3.00 11.95
N ARG A 61 -2.05 3.65 13.10
CA ARG A 61 -1.66 3.12 14.43
C ARG A 61 -2.38 1.84 14.83
N TYR A 62 -3.56 1.58 14.27
CA TYR A 62 -4.42 0.46 14.65
C TYR A 62 -4.51 -0.62 13.57
N LEU A 63 -3.84 -0.41 12.44
CA LEU A 63 -3.93 -1.33 11.31
C LEU A 63 -3.16 -2.61 11.63
N VAL A 64 -3.88 -3.72 11.64
CA VAL A 64 -3.38 -5.06 11.95
C VAL A 64 -3.32 -5.92 10.69
N HIS A 65 -4.21 -5.67 9.72
CA HIS A 65 -4.31 -6.40 8.48
C HIS A 65 -4.27 -5.44 7.29
N LEU A 66 -3.33 -5.66 6.37
CA LEU A 66 -3.22 -4.94 5.12
C LEU A 66 -3.18 -5.93 3.95
N GLU A 67 -4.12 -5.77 3.02
CA GLU A 67 -4.14 -6.49 1.75
C GLU A 67 -3.95 -5.51 0.60
N LEU A 68 -2.95 -5.79 -0.24
CA LEU A 68 -2.57 -4.99 -1.39
C LEU A 68 -2.67 -5.83 -2.65
N ASN A 69 -3.55 -5.43 -3.56
CA ASN A 69 -3.57 -5.96 -4.90
C ASN A 69 -2.70 -5.07 -5.78
N LEU A 70 -1.48 -5.52 -6.08
CA LEU A 70 -0.46 -4.78 -6.81
C LEU A 70 -0.48 -5.16 -8.30
N PRO A 71 -0.77 -4.20 -9.20
CA PRO A 71 -0.47 -4.41 -10.61
C PRO A 71 1.03 -4.28 -10.92
N ARG A 72 1.78 -3.56 -10.07
CA ARG A 72 3.25 -3.42 -10.13
C ARG A 72 3.84 -3.16 -8.74
N PHE A 73 5.08 -3.57 -8.55
CA PHE A 73 5.85 -3.26 -7.35
C PHE A 73 6.59 -1.92 -7.46
N ASN A 74 5.98 -0.84 -6.95
CA ASN A 74 6.75 0.32 -6.52
C ASN A 74 7.22 0.09 -5.08
N TYR A 75 8.41 -0.50 -4.95
CA TYR A 75 8.99 -0.86 -3.66
C TYR A 75 9.12 0.36 -2.72
N ASN A 76 9.54 1.52 -3.23
CA ASN A 76 9.74 2.71 -2.41
C ASN A 76 8.43 3.20 -1.76
N SER A 77 7.35 3.21 -2.53
CA SER A 77 6.03 3.61 -2.03
C SER A 77 5.45 2.55 -1.08
N LEU A 78 5.68 1.27 -1.34
CA LEU A 78 5.28 0.19 -0.43
C LEU A 78 5.98 0.28 0.92
N ILE A 79 7.31 0.46 0.94
CA ILE A 79 8.08 0.62 2.18
C ILE A 79 7.62 1.87 2.94
N SER A 80 7.37 2.97 2.24
CA SER A 80 6.87 4.21 2.84
C SER A 80 5.49 4.02 3.49
N LEU A 81 4.62 3.20 2.88
CA LEU A 81 3.33 2.83 3.47
C LEU A 81 3.51 1.92 4.71
N LEU A 82 4.33 0.88 4.60
CA LEU A 82 4.58 -0.06 5.70
C LEU A 82 5.21 0.63 6.92
N GLN A 83 6.07 1.63 6.72
CA GLN A 83 6.63 2.45 7.80
C GLN A 83 5.55 3.20 8.61
N LYS A 84 4.33 3.33 8.08
CA LYS A 84 3.21 4.01 8.72
C LYS A 84 2.25 3.05 9.38
N CYS A 85 2.51 1.75 9.35
CA CYS A 85 1.65 0.71 9.90
C CYS A 85 2.36 -0.02 11.06
N PRO A 86 2.64 0.65 12.19
CA PRO A 86 3.51 0.10 13.24
C PRO A 86 2.99 -1.20 13.90
N MET A 87 1.67 -1.42 13.89
CA MET A 87 1.00 -2.58 14.51
C MET A 87 0.60 -3.67 13.51
N LEU A 88 1.10 -3.61 12.28
CA LEU A 88 0.74 -4.54 11.22
C LEU A 88 1.18 -5.98 11.58
N GLN A 89 0.24 -6.92 11.56
CA GLN A 89 0.50 -8.34 11.85
C GLN A 89 0.31 -9.23 10.63
N VAL A 90 -0.58 -8.85 9.72
CA VAL A 90 -0.95 -9.60 8.52
C VAL A 90 -0.70 -8.71 7.30
N LEU A 91 0.20 -9.15 6.42
CA LEU A 91 0.47 -8.51 5.15
C LEU A 91 0.17 -9.50 4.02
N ILE A 92 -0.78 -9.15 3.16
CA ILE A 92 -1.13 -9.95 1.99
C ILE A 92 -0.85 -9.10 0.75
N ILE A 93 -0.06 -9.65 -0.16
CA ILE A 93 0.30 -9.02 -1.42
C ILE A 93 -0.11 -9.94 -2.56
N HIS A 94 -1.00 -9.45 -3.41
CA HIS A 94 -1.47 -10.13 -4.60
C HIS A 94 -0.92 -9.42 -5.84
N HIS A 95 -0.18 -10.12 -6.68
CA HIS A 95 0.19 -9.64 -8.00
C HIS A 95 -0.99 -9.82 -8.97
N VAL A 96 -1.36 -8.74 -9.66
CA VAL A 96 -2.45 -8.74 -10.66
C VAL A 96 -1.88 -8.22 -11.98
N GLU A 97 -1.89 -9.04 -13.04
CA GLU A 97 -1.33 -8.60 -14.33
C GLU A 97 -2.06 -7.37 -14.90
N ASP A 98 -1.29 -6.33 -15.22
CA ASP A 98 -1.77 -5.13 -15.94
C ASP A 98 -1.11 -5.09 -17.32
N VAL A 99 -1.92 -5.23 -18.36
CA VAL A 99 -1.49 -5.54 -19.74
C VAL A 99 -0.89 -4.32 -20.46
N GLU A 100 -1.05 -3.09 -19.92
CA GLU A 100 -0.96 -1.89 -20.75
C GLU A 100 0.27 -0.98 -20.59
N GLN A 101 1.27 -1.31 -19.79
CA GLN A 101 2.39 -0.36 -19.60
C GLN A 101 3.77 -1.04 -19.56
N PRO A 102 4.87 -0.31 -19.88
CA PRO A 102 6.25 -0.77 -19.68
C PRO A 102 6.72 -0.56 -18.23
N PRO A 103 7.65 -1.37 -17.69
CA PRO A 103 8.08 -1.30 -16.28
C PRO A 103 8.78 0.03 -15.95
N VAL A 104 8.42 0.65 -14.83
CA VAL A 104 9.10 1.85 -14.32
C VAL A 104 10.23 1.41 -13.41
N LEU A 105 11.42 1.24 -14.00
CA LEU A 105 12.67 0.97 -13.30
C LEU A 105 13.12 2.22 -12.53
N ARG A 106 12.59 2.45 -11.34
CA ARG A 106 13.14 3.44 -10.40
C ARG A 106 13.45 2.79 -9.06
N TRP A 107 14.45 1.91 -9.11
CA TRP A 107 15.10 1.38 -7.94
C TRP A 107 15.93 2.48 -7.26
N ALA A 108 15.65 2.72 -5.98
CA ALA A 108 16.59 3.35 -5.06
C ALA A 108 16.55 2.51 -3.78
N PRO A 109 17.66 1.92 -3.33
CA PRO A 109 17.66 1.13 -2.11
C PRO A 109 17.37 2.04 -0.91
N GLN A 110 16.15 1.99 -0.37
CA GLN A 110 15.89 2.55 0.95
C GLN A 110 16.58 1.68 2.01
N ARG A 111 17.32 2.35 2.90
CA ARG A 111 18.27 1.72 3.83
C ARG A 111 17.64 1.20 5.14
N SER A 112 16.32 1.36 5.32
CA SER A 112 15.67 1.03 6.59
C SER A 112 14.44 0.16 6.37
N VAL A 113 14.52 -1.09 6.85
CA VAL A 113 13.40 -2.02 6.91
C VAL A 113 12.30 -1.43 7.79
N PRO A 114 11.02 -1.37 7.34
CA PRO A 114 9.90 -0.95 8.16
C PRO A 114 9.85 -1.72 9.49
N SER A 115 9.67 -0.99 10.59
CA SER A 115 9.66 -1.61 11.93
C SER A 115 8.60 -2.70 12.06
N CYS A 116 7.45 -2.55 11.40
CA CYS A 116 6.36 -3.53 11.43
C CYS A 116 6.78 -4.91 10.90
N LEU A 117 7.60 -4.96 9.85
CA LEU A 117 8.09 -6.22 9.26
C LEU A 117 8.94 -7.01 10.25
N VAL A 118 9.72 -6.31 11.09
CA VAL A 118 10.66 -6.94 12.05
C VAL A 118 9.98 -7.28 13.38
N SER A 119 9.01 -6.49 13.81
CA SER A 119 8.49 -6.54 15.19
C SER A 119 7.15 -7.25 15.34
N HIS A 120 6.19 -7.00 14.44
CA HIS A 120 4.78 -7.37 14.66
C HIS A 120 4.19 -8.29 13.60
N ILE A 121 4.82 -8.41 12.41
CA ILE A 121 4.33 -9.33 11.39
C ILE A 121 4.40 -10.77 11.88
N LYS A 122 3.25 -11.44 11.80
CA LYS A 122 3.06 -12.86 12.11
C LYS A 122 2.69 -13.67 10.87
N PHE A 123 2.14 -13.01 9.87
CA PHE A 123 1.71 -13.64 8.63
C PHE A 123 2.05 -12.76 7.45
N ILE A 124 2.72 -13.35 6.46
CA ILE A 124 2.97 -12.74 5.17
C ILE A 124 2.56 -13.70 4.07
N GLN A 125 1.84 -13.20 3.09
CA GLN A 125 1.41 -14.00 1.94
C GLN A 125 1.69 -13.24 0.65
N PHE A 126 2.37 -13.92 -0.26
CA PHE A 126 2.55 -13.49 -1.63
C PHE A 126 1.73 -14.41 -2.54
N GLN A 127 0.87 -13.84 -3.36
CA GLN A 127 0.18 -14.57 -4.42
C GLN A 127 0.56 -13.98 -5.77
N GLY A 128 0.77 -14.85 -6.76
CA GLY A 128 1.14 -14.43 -8.11
C GLY A 128 2.57 -13.90 -8.26
N PHE A 129 3.46 -14.18 -7.30
CA PHE A 129 4.89 -13.84 -7.39
C PHE A 129 5.51 -14.41 -8.67
N GLN A 130 6.07 -13.55 -9.52
CA GLN A 130 6.62 -13.92 -10.82
C GLN A 130 8.16 -14.02 -10.84
N GLY A 131 8.83 -13.61 -9.76
CA GLY A 131 10.29 -13.56 -9.67
C GLY A 131 10.89 -12.40 -10.47
N LEU A 132 10.13 -11.33 -10.70
CA LEU A 132 10.64 -10.12 -11.35
C LEU A 132 11.67 -9.44 -10.46
N GLN A 133 12.62 -8.71 -11.05
CA GLN A 133 13.67 -8.03 -10.26
C GLN A 133 13.10 -7.10 -9.17
N ASP A 134 11.92 -6.53 -9.39
CA ASP A 134 11.24 -5.65 -8.44
C ASP A 134 10.65 -6.39 -7.23
N GLU A 135 10.46 -7.71 -7.31
CA GLU A 135 9.84 -8.55 -6.27
C GLU A 135 10.85 -9.19 -5.31
N LEU A 136 12.14 -9.25 -5.69
CA LEU A 136 13.18 -10.00 -4.96
C LEU A 136 13.70 -9.30 -3.69
N PHE A 137 13.23 -8.10 -3.35
CA PHE A 137 13.84 -7.24 -2.32
C PHE A 137 12.95 -6.89 -1.13
N ILE A 138 11.91 -7.70 -0.86
CA ILE A 138 10.99 -7.49 0.28
C ILE A 138 11.62 -7.93 1.61
#